data_AF-A0A966NFG0-F1
#
_entry.id   AF-A0A966NFG0-F1
#
_cell.length_a   1.000
_cell.length_b   1.000
_cell.length_c   1.000
_cell.angle_alpha   90.00
_cell.angle_beta   90.00
_cell.angle_gamma   90.00
#
_symmetry.space_group_name_H-M   'P 1'
#
loop_
_entity.id
_entity.type
_entity.pdbx_description
1 polymer ?
#
loop_
_entity_poly.entity_id
_entity_poly.type
_entity_poly.pdbx_seq_one_letter_code
_entity_poly.pdbx_strand_id
1 'polypeptide(L)'
;METLTPDTLAWAKRIGLTPERVAFLAACPKFTVCGEHMKHKRPVSDNPNKYLMRSGQKWYFRVHSKTSRDTVIPLGFDLEQARKQRDALLAELKAKKVAFTE
;
A
#
# COMPACT_ATOMS: atom_id res chain seq x y z
N MET A 1 29.97 -12.64 -4.06
CA MET A 1 29.38 -12.50 -5.40
C MET A 1 29.06 -13.90 -5.87
N GLU A 2 27.79 -14.22 -6.09
CA GLU A 2 27.43 -15.53 -6.63
C GLU A 2 27.92 -15.60 -8.08
N THR A 3 28.79 -16.56 -8.38
CA THR A 3 29.26 -16.83 -9.74
C THR A 3 28.09 -17.34 -10.58
N LEU A 4 27.80 -16.66 -11.69
CA LEU A 4 26.75 -17.05 -12.63
C LEU A 4 26.98 -18.48 -13.12
N THR A 5 25.99 -19.34 -12.95
CA THR A 5 26.09 -20.73 -13.41
C THR A 5 25.95 -20.82 -14.93
N PRO A 6 26.49 -21.87 -15.58
CA PRO A 6 26.32 -22.10 -17.01
C PRO A 6 24.84 -22.15 -17.44
N ASP A 7 23.97 -22.71 -16.59
CA ASP A 7 22.53 -22.79 -16.83
C ASP A 7 21.87 -21.40 -16.84
N THR A 8 22.31 -20.50 -15.97
CA THR A 8 21.85 -19.11 -15.94
C THR A 8 22.22 -18.37 -17.23
N LEU A 9 23.42 -18.60 -17.76
CA LEU A 9 23.87 -18.00 -19.02
C LEU A 9 23.13 -18.57 -20.23
N ALA A 10 22.84 -19.88 -20.25
CA ALA A 10 22.06 -20.52 -21.30
C ALA A 10 20.61 -20.01 -21.32
N TRP A 11 19.97 -19.90 -20.14
CA TRP A 11 18.65 -19.28 -20.00
C TRP A 11 18.66 -17.82 -20.47
N ALA A 12 19.63 -17.03 -20.05
CA ALA A 12 19.74 -15.61 -20.40
C ALA A 12 19.87 -15.40 -21.91
N LYS A 13 20.70 -16.21 -22.57
CA LYS A 13 20.84 -16.19 -24.04
C LYS A 13 19.51 -16.49 -24.73
N ARG A 14 18.74 -17.46 -24.22
CA ARG A 14 17.44 -17.84 -24.78
C ARG A 14 16.41 -16.71 -24.74
N ILE A 15 16.47 -15.85 -23.71
CA ILE A 15 15.55 -14.71 -23.56
C ILE A 15 16.13 -13.38 -24.07
N GLY A 16 17.27 -13.42 -24.75
CA GLY A 16 17.89 -12.24 -25.38
C GLY A 16 18.63 -11.30 -24.42
N LEU A 17 19.06 -11.78 -23.25
CA LEU A 17 19.88 -11.01 -22.32
C LEU A 17 21.37 -11.24 -22.58
N THR A 18 22.16 -10.17 -22.55
CA THR A 18 23.62 -10.23 -22.62
C THR A 18 24.22 -10.70 -21.28
N PRO A 19 25.37 -11.39 -21.27
CA PRO A 19 26.03 -11.83 -20.04
C PRO A 19 26.29 -10.69 -19.04
N GLU A 20 26.67 -9.52 -19.54
CA GLU A 20 26.90 -8.31 -18.73
C GLU A 20 25.63 -7.86 -18.00
N ARG A 21 24.47 -7.90 -18.68
CA ARG A 21 23.19 -7.54 -18.09
C ARG A 21 22.76 -8.52 -17.01
N VAL A 22 23.08 -9.81 -17.18
CA VAL A 22 22.82 -10.84 -16.16
C VAL A 22 23.73 -10.66 -14.95
N ALA A 23 25.01 -10.35 -15.16
CA ALA A 23 25.95 -10.05 -14.08
C ALA A 23 25.52 -8.82 -13.27
N PHE A 24 25.04 -7.77 -13.95
CA PHE A 24 24.45 -6.60 -13.31
C PHE A 24 23.22 -6.96 -12.46
N LEU A 25 22.29 -7.75 -13.00
CA LEU A 25 21.09 -8.18 -12.29
C LEU A 25 21.39 -9.11 -11.10
N ALA A 26 22.40 -9.97 -11.21
CA ALA A 26 22.86 -10.84 -10.11
C ALA A 26 23.64 -10.07 -9.03
N ALA A 27 24.31 -8.98 -9.42
CA ALA A 27 25.01 -8.08 -8.49
C ALA A 27 24.05 -7.14 -7.75
N CYS A 28 22.82 -6.95 -8.23
CA CYS A 28 21.82 -6.15 -7.51
C CYS A 28 21.56 -6.74 -6.12
N PRO A 29 21.63 -5.94 -5.04
CA PRO A 29 21.29 -6.39 -3.70
C PRO A 29 19.90 -7.01 -3.70
N LYS A 30 19.75 -8.19 -3.10
CA LYS A 30 18.48 -8.94 -2.99
C LYS A 30 17.27 -8.11 -2.54
N PHE A 31 17.50 -6.95 -1.92
CA PHE A 31 16.50 -6.00 -1.42
C PHE A 31 16.03 -4.95 -2.43
N THR A 32 16.62 -4.86 -3.63
CA THR A 32 16.14 -3.94 -4.70
C THR A 32 15.16 -4.62 -5.67
N VAL A 33 14.89 -5.91 -5.49
CA VAL A 33 13.78 -6.59 -6.16
C VAL A 33 12.50 -6.07 -5.51
N CYS A 34 11.72 -5.26 -6.22
CA CYS A 34 10.35 -4.97 -5.83
C CYS A 34 9.56 -6.28 -5.79
N GLY A 35 9.47 -6.90 -4.61
CA GLY A 35 8.69 -8.10 -4.39
C GLY A 35 7.21 -7.80 -4.58
N GLU A 36 6.67 -8.22 -5.72
CA GLU A 36 5.27 -8.14 -6.16
C GLU A 36 4.61 -6.75 -6.07
N HIS A 37 3.72 -6.46 -7.02
CA HIS A 37 2.83 -5.31 -6.88
C HIS A 37 1.97 -5.51 -5.63
N MET A 38 2.19 -4.71 -4.56
CA MET A 38 1.40 -4.74 -3.32
C MET A 38 -0.11 -4.43 -3.52
N LYS A 39 -0.60 -4.34 -4.76
CA LYS A 39 -2.02 -4.19 -5.13
C LYS A 39 -2.91 -5.28 -4.54
N HIS A 40 -2.39 -6.48 -4.26
CA HIS A 40 -3.19 -7.63 -3.80
C HIS A 40 -3.11 -7.93 -2.30
N LYS A 41 -2.28 -7.22 -1.53
CA LYS A 41 -2.32 -7.37 -0.07
C LYS A 41 -3.63 -6.80 0.44
N ARG A 42 -4.53 -7.68 0.89
CA ARG A 42 -5.76 -7.26 1.58
C ARG A 42 -5.34 -6.37 2.76
N PRO A 43 -5.90 -5.16 2.90
CA PRO A 43 -5.62 -4.32 4.05
C PRO A 43 -5.99 -5.10 5.31
N VAL A 44 -5.05 -5.16 6.26
CA VAL A 44 -5.21 -5.86 7.54
C VAL A 44 -6.45 -5.30 8.23
N SER A 45 -7.48 -6.15 8.40
CA SER A 45 -8.79 -5.77 8.94
C SER A 45 -8.71 -5.24 10.38
N ASP A 46 -7.65 -5.56 11.10
CA ASP A 46 -7.43 -5.18 12.51
C ASP A 46 -6.69 -3.86 12.71
N ASN A 47 -6.57 -3.01 11.68
CA ASN A 47 -5.95 -1.71 11.87
C ASN A 47 -6.85 -0.81 12.76
N PRO A 48 -6.43 -0.45 13.99
CA PRO A 48 -7.23 0.40 14.88
C PRO A 48 -7.39 1.83 14.34
N ASN A 49 -6.64 2.19 13.31
CA ASN A 49 -6.70 3.47 12.61
C ASN A 49 -7.36 3.34 11.22
N LYS A 50 -8.19 2.32 10.99
CA LYS A 50 -9.03 2.23 9.79
C LYS A 50 -9.82 3.53 9.61
N TYR A 51 -9.90 4.02 8.38
CA TYR A 51 -10.47 5.32 7.98
C TYR A 51 -9.73 6.57 8.49
N LEU A 52 -8.57 6.42 9.13
CA LEU A 52 -7.67 7.54 9.43
C LEU A 52 -6.52 7.56 8.43
N MET A 53 -6.33 8.72 7.81
CA MET A 53 -5.20 9.03 6.96
C MET A 53 -4.33 10.07 7.66
N ARG A 54 -3.02 9.81 7.74
CA ARG A 54 -2.04 10.81 8.20
C ARG A 54 -1.46 11.52 6.98
N SER A 55 -1.48 12.84 6.99
CA SER A 55 -0.73 13.67 6.04
C SER A 55 0.07 14.70 6.83
N GLY A 56 1.39 14.56 6.81
CA GLY A 56 2.29 15.31 7.69
C GLY A 56 1.99 15.06 9.17
N GLN A 57 1.70 16.15 9.90
CA GLN A 57 1.33 16.11 11.32
C GLN A 57 -0.19 16.05 11.57
N LYS A 58 -1.02 16.13 10.52
CA LYS A 58 -2.47 16.16 10.63
C LYS A 58 -3.09 14.80 10.33
N TRP A 59 -4.15 14.50 11.06
CA TRP A 59 -5.04 13.37 10.87
C TRP A 59 -6.28 13.80 10.10
N TYR A 60 -6.70 12.91 9.21
CA TYR A 60 -7.86 13.08 8.36
C TYR A 60 -8.72 11.83 8.45
N PHE A 61 -10.03 12.01 8.49
CA PHE A 61 -10.99 10.96 8.23
C PHE A 61 -11.10 10.76 6.72
N ARG A 62 -10.86 9.55 6.22
CA ARG A 62 -11.03 9.22 4.80
C ARG A 62 -11.95 8.02 4.66
N VAL A 63 -13.04 8.21 3.92
CA VAL A 63 -13.96 7.14 3.54
C VAL A 63 -14.15 7.15 2.03
N HIS A 64 -14.06 5.96 1.45
CA HIS A 64 -14.34 5.72 0.04
C HIS A 64 -15.84 5.43 -0.11
N SER A 65 -16.51 6.24 -0.91
CA SER A 65 -17.89 5.94 -1.31
C SER A 65 -17.89 4.84 -2.38
N LYS A 66 -18.92 3.97 -2.40
CA LYS A 66 -19.06 2.97 -3.47
C LYS A 66 -19.29 3.59 -4.85
N THR A 67 -19.87 4.79 -4.89
CA THR A 67 -20.43 5.38 -6.11
C THR A 67 -19.83 6.74 -6.47
N SER A 68 -18.96 7.30 -5.62
CA SER A 68 -18.51 8.68 -5.77
C SER A 68 -17.12 8.93 -5.18
N ARG A 69 -16.74 10.21 -5.16
CA ARG A 69 -15.48 10.75 -4.65
C ARG A 69 -15.26 10.40 -3.18
N ASP A 70 -13.98 10.27 -2.85
CA ASP A 70 -13.52 10.10 -1.48
C ASP A 70 -13.91 11.31 -0.63
N THR A 71 -14.49 11.03 0.53
CA THR A 71 -14.73 12.07 1.54
C THR A 71 -13.50 12.13 2.45
N VAL A 72 -12.87 13.31 2.51
CA VAL A 72 -11.70 13.56 3.35
C VAL A 72 -12.00 14.73 4.28
N ILE A 73 -12.02 14.50 5.59
CA ILE A 73 -12.35 15.51 6.61
C ILE A 73 -11.14 15.67 7.55
N PRO A 74 -10.62 16.89 7.78
CA PRO A 74 -9.55 17.10 8.75
C PRO A 74 -10.05 16.89 10.19
N LEU A 75 -9.30 16.12 10.98
CA LEU A 75 -9.63 15.79 12.39
C LEU A 75 -8.72 16.49 13.41
N GLY A 76 -7.53 16.96 12.97
CA GLY A 76 -6.61 17.70 13.82
C GLY A 76 -5.23 17.02 13.92
N PHE A 77 -4.49 17.32 14.99
CA PHE A 77 -3.12 16.85 15.19
C PHE A 77 -3.00 15.72 16.22
N ASP A 78 -3.98 15.60 17.12
CA ASP A 78 -4.00 14.58 18.16
C ASP A 78 -4.70 13.29 17.70
N LEU A 79 -4.11 12.15 18.03
CA LEU A 79 -4.59 10.83 17.61
C LEU A 79 -5.85 10.40 18.37
N GLU A 80 -5.92 10.66 19.68
CA GLU A 80 -7.04 10.21 20.50
C GLU A 80 -8.31 10.99 20.16
N GLN A 81 -8.19 12.31 20.01
CA GLN A 81 -9.30 13.13 19.53
C GLN A 81 -9.73 12.72 18.12
N ALA A 82 -8.79 12.45 17.20
CA ALA A 82 -9.12 11.99 15.85
C ALA A 82 -9.89 10.66 15.85
N ARG A 83 -9.56 9.72 16.74
CA ARG A 83 -10.31 8.47 16.89
C ARG A 83 -11.76 8.71 17.35
N LYS A 84 -11.96 9.55 18.37
CA LYS A 84 -13.30 9.89 18.87
C LYS A 84 -14.16 10.54 17.78
N GLN A 85 -13.59 11.48 17.04
CA GLN A 85 -14.30 12.15 15.94
C GLN A 85 -14.59 11.21 14.77
N ARG A 86 -13.65 10.33 14.41
CA ARG A 86 -13.88 9.27 13.42
C ARG A 86 -15.07 8.41 13.81
N ASP A 87 -15.13 7.95 15.06
CA ASP A 87 -16.17 7.04 15.52
C ASP A 87 -17.56 7.71 15.49
N ALA A 88 -17.63 9.00 15.85
CA ALA A 88 -18.85 9.81 15.70
C ALA A 88 -19.28 9.93 14.22
N LEU A 89 -18.35 10.27 13.32
CA LEU A 89 -18.63 10.38 11.89
C LEU A 89 -19.05 9.04 11.26
N LEU A 90 -18.44 7.93 11.67
CA LEU A 90 -18.84 6.59 11.23
C LEU A 90 -20.24 6.24 11.72
N ALA A 91 -20.59 6.58 12.97
CA ALA A 91 -21.93 6.36 13.50
C ALA A 91 -22.97 7.16 12.70
N GLU A 92 -22.69 8.42 12.38
CA GLU A 92 -23.56 9.24 11.53
C GLU A 92 -23.72 8.67 10.11
N LEU A 93 -22.63 8.22 9.49
CA LEU A 93 -22.66 7.64 8.14
C LEU A 93 -23.46 6.34 8.11
N LYS A 94 -23.31 5.50 9.14
CA LYS A 94 -24.11 4.28 9.33
C LYS A 94 -25.60 4.62 9.52
N ALA A 95 -25.91 5.61 10.35
CA ALA A 95 -27.29 6.06 10.58
C ALA A 95 -27.95 6.59 9.29
N LYS A 96 -27.19 7.31 8.45
CA LYS A 96 -27.65 7.84 7.16
C LYS A 96 -27.78 6.76 6.05
N LYS A 97 -27.47 5.48 6.34
CA LYS A 97 -27.44 4.36 5.37
C LYS A 97 -26.67 4.68 4.10
N VAL A 98 -25.61 5.50 4.20
CA VAL A 98 -24.78 5.83 3.04
C VAL A 98 -24.02 4.58 2.63
N ALA A 99 -24.12 4.17 1.37
CA ALA A 99 -23.39 3.02 0.85
C ALA A 99 -21.90 3.37 0.69
N PHE A 100 -21.09 3.14 1.72
CA PHE A 100 -19.63 3.19 1.65
C PHE A 100 -19.04 1.77 1.60
N THR A 101 -17.82 1.64 1.06
CA THR A 101 -17.09 0.38 1.09
C THR A 101 -16.45 0.19 2.46
N GLU A 102 -16.78 -0.93 3.11
CA GLU A 102 -16.13 -1.35 4.36
C GLU A 102 -14.75 -1.96 4.11
#